data_AF-A0A0C4FBM4-F1
#
_entry.id   AF-A0A0C4FBM4-F1
#
_cell.length_a   1.000
_cell.length_b   1.000
_cell.length_c   1.000
_cell.angle_alpha   90.00
_cell.angle_beta   90.00
_cell.angle_gamma   90.00
#
_symmetry.space_group_name_H-M   'P 1'
#
loop_
_entity.id
_entity.type
_entity.pdbx_description
1 polymer ?
#
loop_
_entity_poly.entity_id
_entity_poly.type
_entity_poly.pdbx_seq_one_letter_code
_entity_poly.pdbx_strand_id
1 'polypeptide(L)'
;MIASDNSAQGAGEVFDAIVNQSTNIAMSDFASRLQVIDGDLATCTNVTTLRTQRIPSRHQEESLINVVTVLGGAHTLWNISQAIYSKHVGDISDSRDSGALRFLDALGIPSNNMTGKKDFTTMIKNIEKIHRASLVHCLMVVMGTEEKHLTEDLPKMSSARIKEVINQTYDRFFSIEARQDARLQTLPKLLNLILRLSDFATIVEGNAAMKAGDMGRIMNVWKRWAVIAQGIKKLTNYSIQLPRMIILLNKILPPGLGKIIKHSMFVAPNGKQKHFVAKDHYLENQNYWLKHFFNNTGRGSNIDRLKDVYSPNVPLVSSLHLLSTGIKILT
;
A
#
# COMPACT_ATOMS: atom_id res chain seq x y z
N MET A 1 -22.35 -21.71 1.19
CA MET A 1 -21.31 -22.04 2.19
C MET A 1 -21.06 -20.77 2.98
N ILE A 2 -21.30 -20.76 4.29
CA ILE A 2 -20.95 -19.62 5.15
C ILE A 2 -19.53 -19.91 5.64
N ALA A 3 -18.54 -19.51 4.85
CA ALA A 3 -17.16 -19.61 5.31
C ALA A 3 -17.00 -18.73 6.56
N SER A 4 -16.23 -19.18 7.55
CA SER A 4 -15.96 -18.36 8.73
C SER A 4 -15.14 -17.12 8.31
N ASP A 5 -15.82 -15.97 8.26
CA ASP A 5 -15.20 -14.69 7.97
C ASP A 5 -14.00 -14.45 8.91
N ASN A 6 -12.82 -14.29 8.34
CA ASN A 6 -11.54 -14.01 9.01
C ASN A 6 -10.85 -15.19 9.74
N SER A 7 -11.15 -16.45 9.43
CA SER A 7 -10.36 -17.59 9.96
C SER A 7 -9.43 -18.22 8.92
N ALA A 8 -8.39 -18.92 9.41
CA ALA A 8 -7.52 -19.74 8.57
C ALA A 8 -8.32 -20.86 7.87
N GLN A 9 -9.23 -21.51 8.59
CA GLN A 9 -10.09 -22.56 8.03
C GLN A 9 -11.02 -22.01 6.94
N GLY A 10 -11.66 -20.86 7.19
CA GLY A 10 -12.52 -20.20 6.20
C GLY A 10 -11.77 -19.81 4.93
N ALA A 11 -10.49 -19.43 5.03
CA ALA A 11 -9.65 -19.19 3.85
C ALA A 11 -9.43 -20.48 3.02
N GLY A 12 -9.33 -21.64 3.66
CA GLY A 12 -9.27 -22.93 2.98
C GLY A 12 -10.57 -23.27 2.24
N GLU A 13 -11.71 -23.07 2.91
CA GLU A 13 -13.05 -23.29 2.35
C GLU A 13 -13.32 -22.42 1.11
N VAL A 14 -12.71 -21.23 1.03
CA VAL A 14 -12.77 -20.39 -0.18
C VAL A 14 -12.07 -21.07 -1.36
N PHE A 15 -10.93 -21.74 -1.16
CA PHE A 15 -10.27 -22.46 -2.26
C PHE A 15 -11.08 -23.67 -2.71
N ASP A 16 -11.67 -24.41 -1.77
CA ASP A 16 -12.58 -25.51 -2.10
C ASP A 16 -13.80 -25.00 -2.88
N ALA A 17 -14.36 -23.85 -2.48
CA ALA A 17 -15.47 -23.23 -3.18
C ALA A 17 -15.09 -22.75 -4.60
N ILE A 18 -13.88 -22.22 -4.81
CA ILE A 18 -13.38 -21.84 -6.15
C ILE A 18 -13.28 -23.07 -7.06
N VAL A 19 -12.71 -24.16 -6.54
CA VAL A 19 -12.59 -25.42 -7.31
C VAL A 19 -13.97 -25.97 -7.63
N ASN A 20 -14.87 -26.03 -6.65
CA ASN A 20 -16.24 -26.53 -6.85
C ASN A 20 -17.07 -25.67 -7.83
N GLN A 21 -16.79 -24.37 -7.95
CA GLN A 21 -17.43 -23.49 -8.93
C GLN A 21 -16.79 -23.58 -10.32
N SER A 22 -15.59 -24.13 -10.42
CA SER A 22 -14.87 -24.29 -11.68
C SER A 22 -15.32 -25.58 -12.36
N THR A 23 -16.14 -25.46 -13.40
CA THR A 23 -16.91 -26.57 -13.99
C THR A 23 -16.06 -27.75 -14.52
N ASN A 24 -14.74 -27.59 -14.67
CA ASN A 24 -13.82 -28.59 -15.23
C ASN A 24 -12.43 -28.60 -14.55
N ILE A 25 -12.33 -28.31 -13.25
CA ILE A 25 -11.04 -28.33 -12.55
C ILE A 25 -11.14 -29.25 -11.32
N ALA A 26 -10.36 -30.32 -11.29
CA ALA A 26 -10.18 -31.14 -10.10
C ALA A 26 -9.25 -30.44 -9.08
N MET A 27 -9.36 -30.79 -7.79
CA MET A 27 -8.48 -30.21 -6.76
C MET A 27 -7.01 -30.52 -7.02
N SER A 28 -6.69 -31.71 -7.53
CA SER A 28 -5.33 -32.07 -7.95
C SER A 28 -4.80 -31.17 -9.08
N ASP A 29 -5.65 -30.85 -10.07
CA ASP A 29 -5.30 -29.93 -11.14
C ASP A 29 -5.12 -28.50 -10.63
N PHE A 30 -5.97 -28.05 -9.70
CA PHE A 30 -5.82 -26.76 -9.05
C PHE A 30 -4.51 -26.68 -8.27
N ALA A 31 -4.20 -27.71 -7.49
CA ALA A 31 -3.01 -27.84 -6.65
C ALA A 31 -1.71 -27.97 -7.46
N SER A 32 -1.77 -28.53 -8.67
CA SER A 32 -0.62 -28.61 -9.58
C SER A 32 -0.27 -27.27 -10.26
N ARG A 33 -1.16 -26.28 -10.19
CA ARG A 33 -1.00 -24.97 -10.83
C ARG A 33 -0.71 -23.89 -9.80
N LEU A 34 0.18 -22.96 -10.17
CA LEU A 34 0.43 -21.76 -9.38
C LEU A 34 -0.83 -20.89 -9.32
N GLN A 35 -1.27 -20.56 -8.10
CA GLN A 35 -2.39 -19.66 -7.83
C GLN A 35 -1.86 -18.38 -7.22
N VAL A 36 -1.89 -17.27 -7.96
CA VAL A 36 -1.49 -15.96 -7.42
C VAL A 36 -2.73 -15.27 -6.86
N ILE A 37 -2.71 -14.94 -5.57
CA ILE A 37 -3.84 -14.40 -4.85
C ILE A 37 -3.46 -13.08 -4.21
N ASP A 38 -4.10 -12.02 -4.66
CA ASP A 38 -3.97 -10.72 -4.03
C ASP A 38 -4.94 -10.64 -2.86
N GLY A 39 -4.40 -10.40 -1.69
CA GLY A 39 -5.16 -10.37 -0.45
C GLY A 39 -4.82 -9.15 0.38
N ASP A 40 -5.76 -8.77 1.23
CA ASP A 40 -5.43 -7.91 2.36
C ASP A 40 -4.50 -8.65 3.35
N LEU A 41 -4.06 -7.93 4.38
CA LEU A 41 -3.14 -8.48 5.36
C LEU A 41 -3.72 -9.70 6.10
N ALA A 42 -5.04 -9.68 6.37
CA ALA A 42 -5.73 -10.77 7.06
C ALA A 42 -5.73 -12.04 6.19
N THR A 43 -6.06 -11.91 4.91
CA THR A 43 -6.04 -13.01 3.94
C THR A 43 -4.66 -13.64 3.83
N CYS A 44 -3.62 -12.82 3.63
CA CYS A 44 -2.23 -13.32 3.54
C CYS A 44 -1.80 -14.05 4.81
N THR A 45 -2.21 -13.53 5.97
CA THR A 45 -1.90 -14.14 7.27
C THR A 45 -2.65 -15.46 7.45
N ASN A 46 -3.93 -15.52 7.13
CA ASN A 46 -4.76 -16.72 7.25
C ASN A 46 -4.27 -17.86 6.35
N VAL A 47 -3.94 -17.57 5.09
CA VAL A 47 -3.37 -18.57 4.17
C VAL A 47 -2.01 -19.07 4.68
N THR A 48 -1.17 -18.18 5.20
CA THR A 48 0.12 -18.55 5.79
C THR A 48 -0.06 -19.43 7.03
N THR A 49 -1.00 -19.09 7.90
CA THR A 49 -1.33 -19.87 9.11
C THR A 49 -1.82 -21.25 8.72
N LEU A 50 -2.77 -21.34 7.78
CA LEU A 50 -3.32 -22.60 7.31
C LEU A 50 -2.23 -23.49 6.70
N ARG A 51 -1.35 -22.92 5.86
CA ARG A 51 -0.19 -23.65 5.32
C ARG A 51 0.70 -24.19 6.45
N THR A 52 0.97 -23.38 7.46
CA THR A 52 1.83 -23.79 8.59
C THR A 52 1.20 -24.94 9.38
N GLN A 53 -0.12 -24.91 9.59
CA GLN A 53 -0.86 -25.99 10.26
C GLN A 53 -0.86 -27.31 9.47
N ARG A 54 -0.72 -27.24 8.14
CA ARG A 54 -0.72 -28.41 7.25
C ARG A 54 0.68 -28.92 6.90
N ILE A 55 1.74 -28.32 7.44
CA ILE A 55 3.13 -28.80 7.23
C ILE A 55 3.53 -29.74 8.38
N PRO A 56 4.14 -30.91 8.08
CA PRO A 56 4.36 -31.46 6.75
C PRO A 56 3.11 -32.15 6.18
N SER A 57 2.81 -31.95 4.90
CA SER A 57 1.80 -32.75 4.18
C SER A 57 2.45 -33.44 2.98
N ARG A 58 2.05 -34.70 2.76
CA ARG A 58 2.42 -35.49 1.58
C ARG A 58 1.46 -35.27 0.41
N HIS A 59 0.31 -34.63 0.66
CA HIS A 59 -0.74 -34.39 -0.32
C HIS A 59 -0.68 -32.94 -0.80
N GLN A 60 -0.39 -32.76 -2.09
CA GLN A 60 -0.24 -31.42 -2.67
C GLN A 60 -1.53 -30.60 -2.55
N GLU A 61 -2.68 -31.26 -2.71
CA GLU A 61 -4.04 -30.71 -2.58
C GLU A 61 -4.28 -30.02 -1.23
N GLU A 62 -3.76 -30.60 -0.16
CA GLU A 62 -3.96 -30.07 1.18
C GLU A 62 -2.90 -29.01 1.53
N SER A 63 -1.71 -29.09 0.94
CA SER A 63 -0.53 -28.30 1.36
C SER A 63 -0.66 -26.79 1.14
N LEU A 64 -1.48 -26.33 0.18
CA LEU A 64 -1.54 -24.94 -0.31
C LEU A 64 -0.19 -24.38 -0.75
N ILE A 65 0.79 -25.21 -1.10
CA ILE A 65 2.12 -24.76 -1.50
C ILE A 65 2.11 -24.02 -2.84
N ASN A 66 1.14 -24.34 -3.68
CA ASN A 66 0.91 -23.73 -4.98
C ASN A 66 0.25 -22.34 -4.90
N VAL A 67 -0.24 -21.94 -3.72
CA VAL A 67 -0.87 -20.64 -3.50
C VAL A 67 0.19 -19.59 -3.15
N VAL A 68 0.33 -18.54 -3.94
CA VAL A 68 1.19 -17.39 -3.66
C VAL A 68 0.32 -16.20 -3.32
N THR A 69 0.39 -15.74 -2.07
CA THR A 69 -0.32 -14.53 -1.63
C THR A 69 0.53 -13.29 -1.82
N VAL A 70 -0.07 -12.23 -2.35
CA VAL A 70 0.55 -10.93 -2.56
C VAL A 70 -0.21 -9.88 -1.74
N LEU A 71 0.52 -9.12 -0.93
CA LEU A 71 -0.06 -8.04 -0.13
C LEU A 71 -0.57 -6.91 -1.02
N GLY A 72 -1.75 -6.38 -0.69
CA GLY A 72 -2.30 -5.17 -1.29
C GLY A 72 -1.35 -3.97 -1.19
N GLY A 73 -1.06 -3.35 -2.33
CA GLY A 73 -0.12 -2.22 -2.41
C GLY A 73 -0.66 -0.98 -1.71
N ALA A 74 -1.94 -0.66 -1.90
CA ALA A 74 -2.56 0.51 -1.27
C ALA A 74 -2.72 0.30 0.23
N HIS A 75 -3.21 -0.86 0.67
CA HIS A 75 -3.30 -1.19 2.09
C HIS A 75 -1.96 -1.14 2.80
N THR A 76 -0.89 -1.61 2.14
CA THR A 76 0.48 -1.51 2.67
C THR A 76 0.88 -0.05 2.85
N LEU A 77 0.70 0.80 1.82
CA LEU A 77 0.97 2.24 1.90
C LEU A 77 0.17 2.88 3.03
N TRP A 78 -1.14 2.67 3.08
CA TRP A 78 -2.03 3.32 4.05
C TRP A 78 -1.73 2.94 5.49
N ASN A 79 -1.60 1.64 5.79
CA ASN A 79 -1.41 1.18 7.17
C ASN A 79 -0.03 1.53 7.71
N ILE A 80 1.02 1.38 6.89
CA ILE A 80 2.37 1.76 7.32
C ILE A 80 2.49 3.28 7.45
N SER A 81 1.92 4.03 6.51
CA SER A 81 1.88 5.50 6.59
C SER A 81 1.15 5.97 7.83
N GLN A 82 0.00 5.37 8.17
CA GLN A 82 -0.74 5.72 9.39
C GLN A 82 0.08 5.42 10.65
N ALA A 83 0.76 4.27 10.69
CA ALA A 83 1.58 3.87 11.82
C ALA A 83 2.75 4.84 12.03
N ILE A 84 3.47 5.18 10.96
CA ILE A 84 4.53 6.19 10.97
C ILE A 84 3.97 7.56 11.35
N TYR A 85 2.88 7.98 10.72
CA TYR A 85 2.28 9.29 10.94
C TYR A 85 1.90 9.48 12.41
N SER A 86 1.28 8.46 13.03
CA SER A 86 0.92 8.48 14.45
C SER A 86 2.09 8.64 15.41
N LYS A 87 3.33 8.35 14.99
CA LYS A 87 4.54 8.60 15.78
C LYS A 87 5.04 10.04 15.69
N HIS A 88 4.63 10.77 14.66
CA HIS A 88 5.11 12.10 14.34
C HIS A 88 4.05 13.20 14.53
N VAL A 89 2.79 12.87 14.82
CA VAL A 89 1.71 13.86 15.01
C VAL A 89 2.06 14.89 16.08
N GLY A 90 2.64 14.45 17.21
CA GLY A 90 2.91 15.29 18.37
C GLY A 90 1.81 15.23 19.43
N ASP A 91 2.00 15.96 20.53
CA ASP A 91 1.02 16.15 21.60
C ASP A 91 0.26 17.47 21.42
N ILE A 92 -1.07 17.40 21.39
CA ILE A 92 -1.95 18.57 21.23
C ILE A 92 -2.05 19.37 22.54
N SER A 93 -1.80 18.72 23.68
CA SER A 93 -1.88 19.31 25.01
C SER A 93 -0.60 20.05 25.44
N ASP A 94 0.55 19.78 24.79
CA ASP A 94 1.79 20.52 25.02
C ASP A 94 2.00 21.58 23.93
N SER A 95 1.87 22.85 24.30
CA SER A 95 2.10 23.98 23.39
C SER A 95 3.54 24.11 22.88
N ARG A 96 4.50 23.42 23.52
CA ARG A 96 5.91 23.39 23.13
C ARG A 96 6.24 22.24 22.20
N ASP A 97 5.30 21.32 21.98
CA ASP A 97 5.45 20.21 21.05
C ASP A 97 5.63 20.75 19.61
N SER A 98 6.49 20.10 18.83
CA SER A 98 6.86 20.50 17.47
C SER A 98 6.53 19.43 16.43
N GLY A 99 5.56 18.56 16.76
CA GLY A 99 5.06 17.50 15.92
C GLY A 99 4.43 17.99 14.62
N ALA A 100 4.07 17.05 13.76
CA ALA A 100 3.52 17.28 12.45
C ALA A 100 2.22 18.12 12.49
N LEU A 101 1.48 18.06 13.60
CA LEU A 101 0.29 18.86 13.83
C LEU A 101 0.55 20.37 13.72
N ARG A 102 1.61 20.89 14.37
CA ARG A 102 1.93 22.32 14.37
C ARG A 102 2.19 22.86 12.97
N PHE A 103 2.68 22.02 12.07
CA PHE A 103 2.89 22.37 10.67
C PHE A 103 1.57 22.54 9.93
N LEU A 104 0.55 21.74 10.23
CA LEU A 104 -0.78 21.92 9.64
C LEU A 104 -1.47 23.17 10.18
N ASP A 105 -1.38 23.39 11.50
CA ASP A 105 -1.90 24.60 12.14
C ASP A 105 -1.26 25.86 11.52
N ALA A 106 0.07 25.86 11.33
CA ALA A 106 0.79 26.95 10.66
C ALA A 106 0.40 27.15 9.19
N LEU A 107 -0.04 26.09 8.51
CA LEU A 107 -0.55 26.14 7.13
C LEU A 107 -2.05 26.51 7.07
N GLY A 108 -2.71 26.75 8.20
CA GLY A 108 -4.15 27.03 8.26
C GLY A 108 -5.03 25.83 7.90
N ILE A 109 -4.50 24.60 8.00
CA ILE A 109 -5.23 23.38 7.66
C ILE A 109 -5.86 22.82 8.93
N PRO A 110 -7.19 22.65 8.98
CA PRO A 110 -7.86 22.07 10.14
C PRO A 110 -7.31 20.68 10.45
N SER A 111 -6.93 20.48 11.71
CA SER A 111 -6.29 19.26 12.21
C SER A 111 -7.25 18.31 12.94
N ASN A 112 -8.56 18.45 12.67
CA ASN A 112 -9.56 17.55 13.25
C ASN A 112 -9.41 16.14 12.69
N ASN A 113 -9.34 15.13 13.57
CA ASN A 113 -9.33 13.70 13.24
C ASN A 113 -8.15 13.21 12.37
N MET A 114 -6.95 13.77 12.55
CA MET A 114 -5.74 13.46 11.77
C MET A 114 -5.29 11.99 11.76
N THR A 115 -5.69 11.20 12.76
CA THR A 115 -5.38 9.76 12.84
C THR A 115 -6.61 8.88 12.63
N GLY A 116 -7.74 9.45 12.18
CA GLY A 116 -8.95 8.69 11.93
C GLY A 116 -8.75 7.65 10.82
N LYS A 117 -9.08 6.39 11.09
CA LYS A 117 -8.96 5.27 10.13
C LYS A 117 -9.83 5.37 8.87
N LYS A 118 -10.58 6.46 8.68
CA LYS A 118 -11.63 6.57 7.66
C LYS A 118 -11.20 7.33 6.40
N ASP A 119 -10.13 8.12 6.44
CA ASP A 119 -9.70 8.92 5.29
C ASP A 119 -8.18 8.88 5.07
N PHE A 120 -7.72 7.79 4.47
CA PHE A 120 -6.31 7.62 4.09
C PHE A 120 -5.87 8.60 3.01
N THR A 121 -6.79 9.09 2.16
CA THR A 121 -6.47 10.05 1.10
C THR A 121 -6.05 11.39 1.69
N THR A 122 -6.84 11.91 2.63
CA THR A 122 -6.52 13.16 3.33
C THR A 122 -5.25 13.01 4.17
N MET A 123 -5.08 11.87 4.85
CA MET A 123 -3.85 11.57 5.60
C MET A 123 -2.59 11.67 4.71
N ILE A 124 -2.57 10.99 3.56
CA ILE A 124 -1.42 11.03 2.65
C ILE A 124 -1.19 12.45 2.11
N LYS A 125 -2.25 13.19 1.74
CA LYS A 125 -2.14 14.59 1.30
C LYS A 125 -1.54 15.48 2.39
N ASN A 126 -1.93 15.29 3.64
CA ASN A 126 -1.40 16.08 4.75
C ASN A 126 0.08 15.74 5.01
N ILE A 127 0.46 14.47 4.95
CA ILE A 127 1.88 14.05 5.02
C ILE A 127 2.69 14.72 3.91
N GLU A 128 2.21 14.72 2.66
CA GLU A 128 2.88 15.38 1.53
C GLU A 128 3.05 16.89 1.76
N LYS A 129 2.01 17.58 2.25
CA LYS A 129 2.07 19.02 2.56
C LYS A 129 3.08 19.32 3.66
N ILE A 130 3.03 18.59 4.78
CA ILE A 130 3.95 18.77 5.91
C ILE A 130 5.39 18.50 5.46
N HIS A 131 5.61 17.44 4.68
CA HIS A 131 6.93 17.10 4.17
C HIS A 131 7.48 18.19 3.24
N ARG A 132 6.68 18.68 2.30
CA ARG A 132 7.06 19.78 1.41
C ARG A 132 7.38 21.07 2.17
N ALA A 133 6.53 21.47 3.11
CA ALA A 133 6.77 22.65 3.94
C ALA A 133 8.06 22.50 4.76
N SER A 134 8.31 21.31 5.33
CA SER A 134 9.54 21.02 6.08
C SER A 134 10.78 21.10 5.17
N LEU A 135 10.71 20.58 3.94
CA LEU A 135 11.80 20.68 2.96
C LEU A 135 12.10 22.14 2.58
N VAL A 136 11.07 22.95 2.33
CA VAL A 136 11.22 24.38 2.03
C VAL A 136 11.91 25.09 3.20
N HIS A 137 11.48 24.82 4.44
CA HIS A 137 12.14 25.38 5.62
C HIS A 137 13.61 24.95 5.71
N CYS A 138 13.93 23.66 5.52
CA CYS A 138 15.32 23.18 5.54
C CYS A 138 16.20 23.87 4.48
N LEU A 139 15.66 24.09 3.28
CA LEU A 139 16.35 24.82 2.22
C LEU A 139 16.59 26.29 2.61
N MET A 140 15.58 26.96 3.18
CA MET A 140 15.72 28.35 3.65
C MET A 140 16.76 28.48 4.77
N VAL A 141 16.83 27.49 5.66
CA VAL A 141 17.84 27.43 6.73
C VAL A 141 19.25 27.30 6.16
N VAL A 142 19.46 26.46 5.14
CA VAL A 142 20.76 26.33 4.46
C VAL A 142 21.11 27.59 3.67
N MET A 143 20.11 28.25 3.09
CA MET A 143 20.29 29.48 2.32
C MET A 143 20.45 30.73 3.20
N GLY A 144 20.20 30.64 4.52
CA GLY A 144 20.21 31.79 5.43
C GLY A 144 19.08 32.79 5.15
N THR A 145 17.92 32.31 4.68
CA THR A 145 16.78 33.14 4.28
C THR A 145 15.50 32.83 5.06
N GLU A 146 15.64 32.31 6.29
CA GLU A 146 14.51 31.87 7.13
C GLU A 146 13.50 32.98 7.43
N GLU A 147 13.97 34.21 7.56
CA GLU A 147 13.16 35.40 7.88
C GLU A 147 12.51 36.03 6.64
N LYS A 148 12.86 35.57 5.42
CA LYS A 148 12.31 36.14 4.19
C LYS A 148 10.95 35.53 3.87
N HIS A 149 10.00 36.38 3.53
CA HIS A 149 8.73 35.93 2.96
C HIS A 149 8.95 35.30 1.58
N LEU A 150 8.31 34.15 1.35
CA LEU A 150 8.29 33.52 0.05
C LEU A 150 7.40 34.33 -0.89
N THR A 151 7.93 34.69 -2.06
CA THR A 151 7.22 35.35 -3.15
C THR A 151 6.81 34.34 -4.22
N GLU A 152 5.80 34.67 -5.04
CA GLU A 152 5.46 33.86 -6.22
C GLU A 152 6.61 33.86 -7.25
N ASP A 153 7.39 34.94 -7.30
CA ASP A 153 8.57 35.03 -8.15
C ASP A 153 9.68 34.10 -7.65
N LEU A 154 10.07 33.15 -8.52
CA LEU A 154 11.14 32.21 -8.24
C LEU A 154 12.50 32.92 -8.32
N PRO A 155 13.38 32.77 -7.31
CA PRO A 155 14.69 33.36 -7.34
C PRO A 155 15.52 32.74 -8.47
N LYS A 156 16.17 33.60 -9.27
CA LYS A 156 17.13 33.13 -10.28
C LYS A 156 18.37 32.59 -9.57
N MET A 157 18.71 31.34 -9.85
CA MET A 157 19.84 30.66 -9.22
C MET A 157 20.56 29.78 -10.26
N SER A 158 21.89 29.75 -10.22
CA SER A 158 22.66 28.87 -11.11
C SER A 158 22.47 27.40 -10.72
N SER A 159 22.55 26.49 -11.69
CA SER A 159 22.45 25.05 -11.43
C SER A 159 23.52 24.55 -10.45
N ALA A 160 24.71 25.16 -10.47
CA ALA A 160 25.79 24.86 -9.53
C ALA A 160 25.37 25.20 -8.08
N ARG A 161 24.81 26.40 -7.87
CA ARG A 161 24.33 26.81 -6.54
C ARG A 161 23.15 25.97 -6.07
N ILE A 162 22.22 25.60 -6.97
CA ILE A 162 21.11 24.70 -6.64
C ILE A 162 21.65 23.35 -6.12
N LYS A 163 22.61 22.76 -6.86
CA LYS A 163 23.22 21.47 -6.46
C LYS A 163 23.94 21.58 -5.11
N GLU A 164 24.66 22.67 -4.89
CA GLU A 164 25.34 22.96 -3.64
C GLU A 164 24.36 23.02 -2.45
N VAL A 165 23.28 23.81 -2.58
CA VAL A 165 22.25 23.96 -1.54
C VAL A 165 21.56 22.63 -1.26
N ILE A 166 21.27 21.83 -2.29
CA ILE A 166 20.65 20.50 -2.12
C ILE A 166 21.60 19.57 -1.34
N ASN A 167 22.88 19.52 -1.69
CA ASN A 167 23.86 18.69 -0.99
C ASN A 167 24.01 19.12 0.46
N GLN A 168 24.16 20.42 0.73
CA GLN A 168 24.25 20.95 2.11
C GLN A 168 22.98 20.65 2.93
N THR A 169 21.81 20.71 2.29
CA THR A 169 20.53 20.35 2.93
C THR A 169 20.49 18.87 3.28
N TYR A 170 20.96 18.01 2.37
CA TYR A 170 21.07 16.58 2.61
C TYR A 170 22.03 16.31 3.79
N ASP A 171 23.23 16.89 3.75
CA ASP A 171 24.25 16.70 4.78
C ASP A 171 23.78 17.17 6.16
N ARG A 172 23.01 18.27 6.22
CA ARG A 172 22.52 18.84 7.48
C ARG A 172 21.28 18.17 8.06
N PHE A 173 20.41 17.58 7.24
CA PHE A 173 19.09 17.11 7.69
C PHE A 173 18.73 15.65 7.35
N PHE A 174 19.47 15.00 6.43
CA PHE A 174 19.15 13.66 5.93
C PHE A 174 20.29 12.65 6.08
N SER A 175 21.50 13.11 6.37
CA SER A 175 22.66 12.26 6.59
C SER A 175 22.58 11.47 7.90
N ILE A 176 23.38 10.41 8.00
CA ILE A 176 23.46 9.60 9.23
C ILE A 176 24.17 10.42 10.32
N GLU A 177 25.17 11.18 9.91
CA GLU A 177 25.97 12.09 10.72
C GLU A 177 25.10 13.14 11.38
N ALA A 178 24.24 13.85 10.62
CA ALA A 178 23.29 14.82 11.17
C ALA A 178 22.37 14.22 12.23
N ARG A 179 21.91 12.98 12.01
CA ARG A 179 21.08 12.26 12.99
C ARG A 179 21.86 11.92 14.26
N GLN A 180 23.11 11.48 14.13
CA GLN A 180 23.97 11.16 15.26
C GLN A 180 24.31 12.41 16.06
N ASP A 181 24.69 13.50 15.38
CA ASP A 181 25.03 14.78 16.01
C ASP A 181 23.83 15.37 16.76
N ALA A 182 22.65 15.40 16.14
CA ALA A 182 21.43 15.88 16.81
C ALA A 182 21.09 15.07 18.08
N ARG A 183 21.41 13.77 18.08
CA ARG A 183 21.25 12.91 19.25
C ARG A 183 22.31 13.17 20.32
N LEU A 184 23.59 13.30 19.93
CA LEU A 184 24.71 13.52 20.85
C LEU A 184 24.65 14.89 21.52
N GLN A 185 24.24 15.92 20.78
CA GLN A 185 24.08 17.28 21.27
C GLN A 185 22.78 17.48 22.07
N THR A 186 21.96 16.44 22.25
CA THR A 186 20.67 16.52 22.97
C THR A 186 19.76 17.63 22.43
N LEU A 187 19.64 17.72 21.09
CA LEU A 187 18.74 18.67 20.41
C LEU A 187 17.43 17.96 20.00
N PRO A 188 16.46 17.77 20.91
CA PRO A 188 15.28 16.92 20.66
C PRO A 188 14.43 17.42 19.49
N LYS A 189 14.28 18.73 19.30
CA LYS A 189 13.50 19.30 18.19
C LYS A 189 14.12 18.98 16.84
N LEU A 190 15.45 19.15 16.72
CA LEU A 190 16.19 18.84 15.50
C LEU A 190 16.15 17.34 15.21
N LEU A 191 16.38 16.50 16.22
CA LEU A 191 16.33 15.05 16.07
C LEU A 191 14.93 14.60 15.59
N ASN A 192 13.87 15.11 16.20
CA ASN A 192 12.50 14.80 15.78
C ASN A 192 12.20 15.24 14.35
N LEU A 193 12.69 16.42 13.93
CA LEU A 193 12.58 16.88 12.55
C LEU A 193 13.29 15.94 11.58
N ILE A 194 14.55 15.57 11.84
CA ILE A 194 15.35 14.67 10.99
C ILE A 194 14.67 13.30 10.85
N LEU A 195 14.18 12.73 11.96
CA LEU A 195 13.47 11.45 11.96
C LEU A 195 12.19 11.53 11.11
N ARG A 196 11.39 12.59 11.31
CA ARG A 196 10.16 12.80 10.54
C ARG A 196 10.44 13.00 9.06
N LEU A 197 11.46 13.77 8.70
CA LEU A 197 11.88 13.99 7.31
C LEU A 197 12.23 12.67 6.62
N SER A 198 13.05 11.84 7.26
CA SER A 198 13.42 10.52 6.75
C SER A 198 12.20 9.60 6.58
N ASP A 199 11.34 9.53 7.59
CA ASP A 199 10.17 8.64 7.56
C ASP A 199 9.14 9.10 6.53
N PHE A 200 8.80 10.40 6.49
CA PHE A 200 7.83 10.94 5.54
C PHE A 200 8.34 10.87 4.10
N ALA A 201 9.64 11.00 3.87
CA ALA A 201 10.22 10.83 2.54
C ALA A 201 9.87 9.46 1.96
N THR A 202 9.88 8.39 2.77
CA THR A 202 9.50 7.04 2.29
C THR A 202 8.02 6.94 1.90
N ILE A 203 7.14 7.66 2.60
CA ILE A 203 5.70 7.69 2.31
C ILE A 203 5.43 8.47 1.03
N VAL A 204 6.01 9.65 0.90
CA VAL A 204 5.86 10.51 -0.29
C VAL A 204 6.42 9.80 -1.53
N GLU A 205 7.60 9.20 -1.41
CA GLU A 205 8.23 8.43 -2.48
C GLU A 205 7.41 7.19 -2.84
N GLY A 206 6.91 6.44 -1.85
CA GLY A 206 6.06 5.28 -2.07
C GLY A 206 4.77 5.64 -2.80
N ASN A 207 4.11 6.73 -2.41
CA ASN A 207 2.90 7.21 -3.10
C ASN A 207 3.20 7.67 -4.55
N ALA A 208 4.30 8.41 -4.74
CA ALA A 208 4.71 8.88 -6.06
C ALA A 208 5.09 7.73 -7.01
N ALA A 209 5.84 6.76 -6.51
CA ALA A 209 6.22 5.56 -7.26
C ALA A 209 5.00 4.70 -7.64
N MET A 210 4.03 4.57 -6.72
CA MET A 210 2.79 3.85 -6.99
C MET A 210 1.97 4.52 -8.10
N LYS A 211 1.79 5.85 -8.02
CA LYS A 211 1.14 6.63 -9.08
C LYS A 211 1.85 6.51 -10.42
N ALA A 212 3.19 6.42 -10.40
CA ALA A 212 4.01 6.22 -11.60
C ALA A 212 4.01 4.78 -12.13
N GLY A 213 3.47 3.80 -11.39
CA GLY A 213 3.56 2.38 -11.73
C GLY A 213 4.98 1.80 -11.61
N ASP A 214 5.87 2.48 -10.87
CA ASP A 214 7.29 2.11 -10.77
C ASP A 214 7.53 1.13 -9.63
N MET A 215 7.47 -0.16 -9.96
CA MET A 215 7.73 -1.24 -9.00
C MET A 215 9.17 -1.29 -8.49
N GLY A 216 10.14 -0.76 -9.23
CA GLY A 216 11.53 -0.72 -8.80
C GLY A 216 11.70 0.22 -7.61
N ARG A 217 11.16 1.43 -7.73
CA ARG A 217 11.12 2.43 -6.65
C ARG A 217 10.30 1.95 -5.45
N ILE A 218 9.14 1.34 -5.70
CA ILE A 218 8.31 0.74 -4.64
C ILE A 218 9.07 -0.34 -3.87
N MET A 219 9.82 -1.21 -4.55
CA MET A 219 10.59 -2.25 -3.88
C MET A 219 11.66 -1.68 -2.94
N ASN A 220 12.27 -0.55 -3.31
CA ASN A 220 13.22 0.13 -2.44
C ASN A 220 12.55 0.72 -1.18
N VAL A 221 11.36 1.31 -1.34
CA VAL A 221 10.55 1.80 -0.22
C VAL A 221 10.11 0.65 0.69
N TRP A 222 9.61 -0.45 0.13
CA TRP A 222 9.15 -1.60 0.90
C TRP A 222 10.27 -2.29 1.68
N LYS A 223 11.50 -2.34 1.16
CA LYS A 223 12.66 -2.81 1.93
C LYS A 223 12.90 -1.96 3.18
N ARG A 224 12.77 -0.63 3.08
CA ARG A 224 12.86 0.27 4.24
C ARG A 224 11.71 0.03 5.21
N TRP A 225 10.48 -0.08 4.70
CA TRP A 225 9.31 -0.35 5.51
C TRP A 225 9.34 -1.70 6.21
N ALA A 226 9.95 -2.74 5.61
CA ALA A 226 10.13 -4.03 6.26
C ALA A 226 10.99 -3.94 7.52
N VAL A 227 11.95 -3.01 7.55
CA VAL A 227 12.76 -2.71 8.75
C VAL A 227 11.97 -1.84 9.73
N ILE A 228 11.34 -0.76 9.26
CA ILE A 228 10.53 0.15 10.11
C ILE A 228 9.41 -0.62 10.82
N ALA A 229 8.75 -1.55 10.13
CA ALA A 229 7.66 -2.34 10.67
C ALA A 229 8.09 -3.19 11.88
N GLN A 230 9.37 -3.58 11.99
CA GLN A 230 9.88 -4.29 13.18
C GLN A 230 9.83 -3.41 14.44
N GLY A 231 10.02 -2.09 14.29
CA GLY A 231 10.07 -1.15 15.41
C GLY A 231 8.70 -0.63 15.87
N ILE A 232 7.63 -0.88 15.11
CA ILE A 232 6.30 -0.33 15.40
C ILE A 232 5.34 -1.45 15.81
N LYS A 233 4.98 -1.51 17.10
CA LYS A 233 4.08 -2.54 17.67
C LYS A 233 2.74 -2.73 16.94
N LYS A 234 2.20 -1.69 16.28
CA LYS A 234 0.94 -1.78 15.50
C LYS A 234 1.09 -2.51 14.17
N LEU A 235 2.32 -2.79 13.73
CA LEU A 235 2.64 -3.38 12.42
C LEU A 235 3.11 -4.84 12.51
N THR A 236 2.84 -5.57 13.60
CA THR A 236 3.32 -6.95 13.82
C THR A 236 3.05 -7.90 12.65
N ASN A 237 1.88 -7.83 12.01
CA ASN A 237 1.60 -8.67 10.85
C ASN A 237 2.38 -8.21 9.60
N TYR A 238 2.51 -6.90 9.39
CA TYR A 238 3.32 -6.36 8.29
C TYR A 238 4.82 -6.64 8.49
N SER A 239 5.31 -6.68 9.73
CA SER A 239 6.70 -7.00 10.05
C SER A 239 7.07 -8.44 9.69
N ILE A 240 6.08 -9.31 9.50
CA ILE A 240 6.26 -10.69 9.03
C ILE A 240 5.97 -10.80 7.53
N GLN A 241 4.81 -10.32 7.09
CA GLN A 241 4.31 -10.58 5.74
C GLN A 241 5.03 -9.77 4.66
N LEU A 242 5.38 -8.51 4.94
CA LEU A 242 6.08 -7.66 3.97
C LEU A 242 7.48 -8.18 3.61
N PRO A 243 8.39 -8.49 4.56
CA PRO A 243 9.69 -9.05 4.20
C PRO A 243 9.58 -10.41 3.51
N ARG A 244 8.62 -11.26 3.89
CA ARG A 244 8.35 -12.53 3.18
C ARG A 244 8.00 -12.31 1.72
N MET A 245 7.09 -11.38 1.44
CA MET A 245 6.72 -11.03 0.06
C MET A 245 7.90 -10.46 -0.72
N ILE A 246 8.72 -9.60 -0.11
CA ILE A 246 9.92 -9.03 -0.75
C ILE A 246 10.90 -10.15 -1.15
N ILE A 247 11.17 -11.10 -0.25
CA ILE A 247 12.06 -12.23 -0.53
C ILE A 247 11.46 -13.13 -1.61
N LEU A 248 10.17 -13.44 -1.51
CA LEU A 248 9.45 -14.26 -2.49
C LEU A 248 9.60 -13.70 -3.91
N LEU A 249 9.26 -12.41 -4.11
CA LEU A 249 9.24 -11.76 -5.42
C LEU A 249 10.63 -11.51 -6.03
N ASN A 250 11.70 -11.47 -5.22
CA ASN A 250 13.03 -11.11 -5.69
C ASN A 250 14.06 -12.24 -5.64
N LYS A 251 13.82 -13.29 -4.85
CA LYS A 251 14.82 -14.34 -4.57
C LYS A 251 14.30 -15.76 -4.76
N ILE A 252 13.01 -16.00 -4.49
CA ILE A 252 12.45 -17.37 -4.53
C ILE A 252 11.81 -17.65 -5.90
N LEU A 253 10.97 -16.74 -6.40
CA LEU A 253 10.30 -16.96 -7.68
C LEU A 253 11.28 -16.88 -8.86
N PRO A 254 11.06 -17.68 -9.92
CA PRO A 254 11.77 -17.52 -11.18
C PRO A 254 11.73 -16.06 -11.67
N PRO A 255 12.82 -15.49 -12.20
CA PRO A 255 12.91 -14.06 -12.52
C PRO A 255 11.77 -13.54 -13.42
N GLY A 256 11.37 -14.32 -14.42
CA GLY A 256 10.25 -13.99 -15.31
C GLY A 256 8.91 -13.92 -14.57
N LEU A 257 8.62 -14.90 -13.71
CA LEU A 257 7.39 -14.95 -12.92
C LEU A 257 7.36 -13.83 -11.88
N GLY A 258 8.46 -13.63 -11.14
CA GLY A 258 8.59 -12.53 -10.19
C GLY A 258 8.40 -11.16 -10.85
N LYS A 259 8.90 -10.98 -12.09
CA LYS A 259 8.65 -9.79 -12.89
C LYS A 259 7.16 -9.62 -13.20
N ILE A 260 6.50 -10.66 -13.72
CA ILE A 260 5.07 -10.61 -14.06
C ILE A 260 4.23 -10.24 -12.83
N ILE A 261 4.44 -10.89 -11.69
CA ILE A 261 3.67 -10.63 -10.47
C ILE A 261 3.93 -9.19 -9.98
N LYS A 262 5.17 -8.71 -9.99
CA LYS A 262 5.47 -7.32 -9.62
C LYS A 262 4.70 -6.34 -10.52
N HIS A 263 4.75 -6.53 -11.84
CA HIS A 263 4.07 -5.63 -12.78
C HIS A 263 2.54 -5.76 -12.74
N SER A 264 1.96 -6.84 -12.19
CA SER A 264 0.52 -7.01 -12.04
C SER A 264 -0.05 -6.36 -10.76
N MET A 265 0.79 -5.80 -9.89
CA MET A 265 0.35 -5.17 -8.63
C MET A 265 -0.32 -3.81 -8.86
N PHE A 266 -0.03 -3.16 -9.98
CA PHE A 266 -0.58 -1.86 -10.35
C PHE A 266 -1.37 -1.93 -11.63
N VAL A 267 -2.47 -1.20 -11.67
CA VAL A 267 -3.33 -1.06 -12.85
C VAL A 267 -3.41 0.42 -13.20
N ALA A 268 -3.54 0.73 -14.49
CA ALA A 268 -3.78 2.09 -14.98
C ALA A 268 -5.22 2.18 -15.50
N PRO A 269 -6.21 2.53 -14.66
CA PRO A 269 -7.63 2.42 -15.02
C PRO A 269 -8.01 3.21 -16.27
N ASN A 270 -7.34 4.36 -16.47
CA ASN A 270 -7.61 5.27 -17.58
C ASN A 270 -6.49 5.27 -18.64
N GLY A 271 -5.50 4.37 -18.54
CA GLY A 271 -4.34 4.34 -19.45
C GLY A 271 -3.42 5.56 -19.39
N LYS A 272 -3.67 6.55 -18.52
CA LYS A 272 -2.89 7.78 -18.41
C LYS A 272 -1.59 7.56 -17.64
N GLN A 273 -0.52 8.22 -18.09
CA GLN A 273 0.75 8.24 -17.37
C GLN A 273 0.58 8.84 -15.97
N LYS A 274 1.29 8.32 -14.95
CA LYS A 274 1.21 8.76 -13.55
C LYS A 274 -0.17 8.63 -12.88
N HIS A 275 -1.05 7.81 -13.46
CA HIS A 275 -2.38 7.50 -12.91
C HIS A 275 -2.53 6.00 -12.59
N PHE A 276 -1.44 5.34 -12.26
CA PHE A 276 -1.52 3.97 -11.73
C PHE A 276 -2.14 3.97 -10.33
N VAL A 277 -2.88 2.91 -10.05
CA VAL A 277 -3.43 2.61 -8.72
C VAL A 277 -3.06 1.18 -8.36
N ALA A 278 -2.91 0.92 -7.06
CA ALA A 278 -2.78 -0.45 -6.59
C ALA A 278 -4.05 -1.25 -6.88
N LYS A 279 -3.84 -2.50 -7.31
CA LYS A 279 -4.92 -3.40 -7.72
C LYS A 279 -5.94 -3.64 -6.60
N ASP A 280 -5.49 -3.71 -5.35
CA ASP A 280 -6.36 -3.82 -4.18
C ASP A 280 -7.27 -2.59 -4.01
N HIS A 281 -6.74 -1.38 -4.18
CA HIS A 281 -7.56 -0.17 -4.18
C HIS A 281 -8.54 -0.13 -5.36
N TYR A 282 -8.13 -0.57 -6.55
CA TYR A 282 -9.05 -0.68 -7.68
C TYR A 282 -10.18 -1.68 -7.40
N LEU A 283 -9.85 -2.84 -6.81
CA LEU A 283 -10.82 -3.85 -6.39
C LEU A 283 -11.79 -3.30 -5.34
N GLU A 284 -11.33 -2.51 -4.37
CA GLU A 284 -12.20 -1.86 -3.39
C GLU A 284 -13.21 -0.91 -4.04
N ASN A 285 -12.80 -0.16 -5.06
CA ASN A 285 -13.72 0.70 -5.80
C ASN A 285 -14.80 -0.14 -6.50
N GLN A 286 -14.44 -1.28 -7.13
CA GLN A 286 -15.42 -2.20 -7.72
C GLN A 286 -16.35 -2.81 -6.66
N ASN A 287 -15.79 -3.21 -5.52
CA ASN A 287 -16.56 -3.73 -4.39
C ASN A 287 -17.53 -2.69 -3.82
N TYR A 288 -17.14 -1.41 -3.80
CA TYR A 288 -18.03 -0.32 -3.39
C TYR A 288 -19.25 -0.24 -4.30
N TRP A 289 -19.06 -0.25 -5.63
CA TRP A 289 -20.17 -0.27 -6.58
C TRP A 289 -21.09 -1.47 -6.35
N LEU A 290 -20.52 -2.68 -6.20
CA LEU A 290 -21.29 -3.89 -5.91
C LEU A 290 -22.12 -3.77 -4.63
N LYS A 291 -21.50 -3.31 -3.53
CA LYS A 291 -22.15 -3.26 -2.21
C LYS A 291 -23.18 -2.15 -2.09
N HIS A 292 -22.87 -0.97 -2.60
CA HIS A 292 -23.68 0.23 -2.35
C HIS A 292 -24.63 0.52 -3.50
N PHE A 293 -24.18 0.44 -4.74
CA PHE A 293 -25.02 0.78 -5.88
C PHE A 293 -25.93 -0.39 -6.27
N PHE A 294 -25.37 -1.60 -6.39
CA PHE A 294 -26.12 -2.75 -6.91
C PHE A 294 -26.84 -3.55 -5.83
N ASN A 295 -26.26 -3.69 -4.64
CA ASN A 295 -26.88 -4.44 -3.54
C ASN A 295 -27.71 -3.57 -2.58
N ASN A 296 -27.40 -2.27 -2.47
CA ASN A 296 -28.11 -1.28 -1.66
C ASN A 296 -28.40 -1.73 -0.20
N THR A 297 -27.55 -2.58 0.38
CA THR A 297 -27.74 -3.16 1.73
C THR A 297 -26.92 -2.47 2.82
N GLY A 298 -26.01 -1.55 2.47
CA GLY A 298 -25.24 -0.74 3.43
C GLY A 298 -24.19 -1.50 4.26
N ARG A 299 -24.42 -2.78 4.61
CA ARG A 299 -23.46 -3.71 5.23
C ARG A 299 -23.69 -5.13 4.71
N GLY A 300 -22.62 -5.73 4.18
CA GLY A 300 -22.63 -7.10 3.67
C GLY A 300 -23.27 -7.21 2.29
N SER A 301 -22.60 -7.95 1.41
CA SER A 301 -23.17 -8.30 0.12
C SER A 301 -24.18 -9.44 0.32
N ASN A 302 -25.48 -9.20 0.06
CA ASN A 302 -26.41 -10.30 -0.17
C ASN A 302 -26.04 -10.96 -1.52
N ILE A 303 -25.37 -12.11 -1.44
CA ILE A 303 -24.86 -12.85 -2.60
C ILE A 303 -26.02 -13.37 -3.45
N ASP A 304 -27.12 -13.79 -2.85
CA ASP A 304 -28.25 -14.35 -3.58
C ASP A 304 -28.96 -13.27 -4.39
N ARG A 305 -29.13 -12.06 -3.84
CA ARG A 305 -29.62 -10.91 -4.61
C ARG A 305 -28.67 -10.53 -5.75
N LEU A 306 -27.36 -10.54 -5.53
CA LEU A 306 -26.40 -10.28 -6.61
C LEU A 306 -26.50 -11.34 -7.71
N LYS A 307 -26.66 -12.62 -7.35
CA LYS A 307 -26.94 -13.67 -8.33
C LYS A 307 -28.22 -13.36 -9.08
N ASP A 308 -29.32 -13.01 -8.42
CA ASP A 308 -30.59 -12.76 -9.10
C ASP A 308 -30.56 -11.52 -10.02
N VAL A 309 -29.79 -10.49 -9.67
CA VAL A 309 -29.66 -9.25 -10.45
C VAL A 309 -28.70 -9.41 -11.65
N TYR A 310 -27.62 -10.20 -11.51
CA TYR A 310 -26.60 -10.37 -12.56
C TYR A 310 -26.75 -11.65 -13.38
N SER A 311 -27.28 -12.74 -12.81
CA SER A 311 -27.50 -14.03 -13.48
C SER A 311 -28.40 -13.95 -14.74
N PRO A 312 -29.33 -13.00 -14.90
CA PRO A 312 -30.02 -12.82 -16.19
C PRO A 312 -29.11 -12.27 -17.30
N ASN A 313 -28.07 -11.51 -16.92
CA ASN A 313 -27.19 -10.81 -17.87
C ASN A 313 -25.92 -11.61 -18.20
N VAL A 314 -25.49 -12.54 -17.35
CA VAL A 314 -24.32 -13.40 -17.62
C VAL A 314 -24.53 -14.34 -18.82
N PRO A 315 -25.69 -15.02 -18.99
CA PRO A 315 -26.02 -15.78 -20.19
C PRO A 315 -26.12 -14.90 -21.43
N LEU A 316 -26.65 -13.67 -21.29
CA LEU A 316 -26.77 -12.71 -22.39
C LEU A 316 -25.41 -12.19 -22.86
N VAL A 317 -24.49 -11.88 -21.94
CA VAL A 317 -23.13 -11.46 -22.27
C VAL A 317 -22.32 -12.63 -22.83
N SER A 318 -22.50 -13.84 -22.31
CA SER A 318 -21.89 -15.06 -22.86
C SER A 318 -22.39 -15.36 -24.28
N SER A 319 -23.70 -15.24 -24.53
CA SER A 319 -24.29 -15.45 -25.86
C SER A 319 -23.87 -14.37 -26.86
N LEU A 320 -23.78 -13.10 -26.44
CA LEU A 320 -23.26 -12.01 -27.27
C LEU A 320 -21.77 -12.19 -27.59
N HIS A 321 -20.97 -12.75 -26.67
CA HIS A 321 -19.56 -13.04 -26.91
C HIS A 321 -19.35 -14.23 -27.85
N LEU A 322 -20.20 -15.26 -27.75
CA LEU A 322 -20.24 -16.38 -28.70
C LEU A 322 -20.70 -15.94 -30.09
N LEU A 323 -21.66 -15.00 -30.18
CA LEU A 323 -22.10 -14.39 -31.42
C LEU A 323 -21.03 -13.50 -32.06
N SER A 324 -20.23 -12.77 -31.27
CA SER A 324 -19.16 -11.91 -31.78
C SER A 324 -17.90 -12.67 -32.19
N THR A 325 -17.72 -13.91 -31.74
CA THR A 325 -16.56 -14.77 -32.09
C THR A 325 -16.84 -15.80 -33.18
N GLY A 326 -18.07 -15.85 -33.72
CA GLY A 326 -18.38 -16.61 -34.93
C GLY A 326 -18.27 -18.14 -34.80
N ILE A 327 -18.24 -18.68 -33.58
CA ILE A 327 -18.26 -20.14 -33.38
C ILE A 327 -19.71 -20.59 -33.23
N LYS A 328 -20.33 -20.98 -34.36
CA LYS A 328 -21.52 -21.83 -34.34
C LYS A 328 -21.10 -23.24 -33.96
N ILE A 329 -21.43 -23.69 -32.75
CA ILE A 329 -21.52 -25.12 -32.47
C ILE A 329 -22.96 -25.52 -32.78
N LEU A 330 -23.15 -26.21 -33.90
CA LEU A 330 -24.37 -26.95 -34.21
C LEU A 330 -24.36 -28.25 -33.39
N THR A 331 -25.57 -28.57 -32.90
CA THR A 331 -26.07 -29.73 -32.13
C THR A 331 -25.70 -29.82 -30.66
#